data_AF-A0AAV8GP04-F1
#
_entry.id   AF-A0AAV8GP04-F1
#
_cell.length_a   1.000
_cell.length_b   1.000
_cell.length_c   1.000
_cell.angle_alpha   90.00
_cell.angle_beta   90.00
_cell.angle_gamma   90.00
#
_symmetry.space_group_name_H-M   'P 1'
#
loop_
_entity.id
_entity.type
_entity.pdbx_description
1 polymer ?
#
loop_
_entity_poly.entity_id
_entity_poly.type
_entity_poly.pdbx_seq_one_letter_code
_entity_poly.pdbx_strand_id
1 'polypeptide(L)' 'MESGDNGGFHPLDEKSLVEYIKSTPVLVSRLGGQAELDRLTIEEVGDGNLNFIYIVTSPQGSFVAKQALPYIRCVGDYGQ' A
#
# COMPACT_ATOMS: atom_id res chain seq x y z
N MET A 1 -7.35 27.19 -17.93
CA MET A 1 -6.63 26.78 -16.71
C MET A 1 -6.59 25.27 -16.75
N GLU A 2 -5.49 24.71 -17.26
CA GLU A 2 -5.28 23.26 -17.33
C GLU A 2 -5.06 22.74 -15.91
N SER A 3 -6.04 21.97 -15.41
CA SER A 3 -5.90 21.19 -14.19
C SER A 3 -4.96 20.03 -14.47
N GLY A 4 -3.67 20.21 -14.14
CA GLY A 4 -2.67 19.15 -14.22
C GLY A 4 -2.87 18.14 -13.09
N ASP A 5 -3.78 17.19 -13.27
CA ASP A 5 -3.65 15.88 -12.64
C ASP A 5 -2.78 15.02 -13.57
N ASN A 6 -1.47 15.16 -13.42
CA ASN A 6 -0.52 14.30 -14.10
C ASN A 6 -0.51 13.00 -13.29
N GLY A 7 -1.22 11.96 -13.74
CA GLY A 7 -1.38 10.64 -13.11
C GLY A 7 -0.05 9.90 -12.89
N GLY A 8 0.79 10.49 -12.05
CA GLY A 8 2.12 10.04 -11.71
C GLY A 8 2.08 8.98 -10.63
N PHE A 9 3.23 8.36 -10.39
CA PHE A 9 3.38 7.42 -9.28
C PHE A 9 3.22 8.15 -7.94
N HIS A 10 2.30 7.67 -7.12
CA HIS A 10 2.14 8.08 -5.74
C HIS A 10 2.47 6.89 -4.84
N PRO A 11 3.53 6.95 -4.01
CA PRO A 11 3.81 5.89 -3.05
C PRO A 11 2.62 5.79 -2.10
N LEU A 12 2.14 4.57 -1.88
CA LEU A 12 1.17 4.31 -0.84
C LEU A 12 1.87 4.54 0.50
N ASP A 13 1.11 5.07 1.44
CA ASP A 13 1.38 5.15 2.86
C ASP A 13 0.18 4.51 3.58
N GLU A 14 0.23 4.39 4.90
CA GLU A 14 -0.85 3.77 5.66
C GLU A 14 -2.22 4.39 5.35
N LYS A 15 -2.32 5.72 5.24
CA LYS A 15 -3.60 6.41 5.01
C LYS A 15 -4.12 6.18 3.60
N SER A 16 -3.27 6.34 2.60
CA SER A 16 -3.67 6.12 1.21
C SER A 16 -3.97 4.64 0.92
N LEU A 17 -3.34 3.70 1.63
CA LEU A 17 -3.68 2.29 1.57
C LEU A 17 -5.07 2.01 2.15
N VAL A 18 -5.44 2.64 3.28
CA VAL A 18 -6.80 2.53 3.84
C VAL A 18 -7.86 3.03 2.86
N GLU A 19 -7.63 4.17 2.21
CA GLU A 19 -8.57 4.72 1.21
C GLU A 19 -8.66 3.82 -0.05
N TYR A 20 -7.54 3.25 -0.47
CA TYR A 20 -7.53 2.26 -1.55
C TYR A 20 -8.33 1.00 -1.19
N ILE A 21 -8.20 0.51 0.05
CA ILE A 21 -8.98 -0.62 0.55
C ILE A 21 -10.47 -0.27 0.53
N LYS A 22 -10.87 0.87 1.10
CA LYS A 22 -12.27 1.33 1.14
C LYS A 22 -12.91 1.42 -0.25
N SER A 23 -12.14 1.85 -1.24
CA SER A 23 -12.61 1.96 -2.63
C SER A 23 -12.59 0.64 -3.42
N THR A 24 -12.09 -0.45 -2.84
CA THR A 24 -11.96 -1.75 -3.49
C THR A 24 -12.82 -2.82 -2.78
N PRO A 25 -14.07 -3.08 -3.22
CA PRO A 25 -15.02 -3.94 -2.49
C PRO A 25 -14.52 -5.36 -2.21
N VAL A 26 -13.71 -5.93 -3.10
CA VAL A 26 -13.14 -7.27 -2.89
C VAL A 26 -12.17 -7.31 -1.72
N LEU A 27 -11.40 -6.23 -1.48
CA LEU A 27 -10.48 -6.16 -0.34
C LEU A 27 -11.24 -5.95 0.97
N VAL A 28 -12.27 -5.09 0.97
CA VAL A 28 -13.17 -4.91 2.11
C VAL A 28 -13.82 -6.24 2.51
N SER A 29 -14.30 -7.02 1.53
CA SER A 29 -14.89 -8.33 1.79
C SER A 29 -13.88 -9.32 2.38
N ARG A 30 -12.61 -9.27 1.99
CA ARG A 30 -11.54 -10.13 2.55
C ARG A 30 -11.20 -9.79 3.99
N LEU A 31 -11.48 -8.56 4.43
CA LEU A 31 -11.24 -8.05 5.79
C LEU A 31 -12.49 -8.14 6.68
N GLY A 32 -13.54 -8.84 6.26
CA GLY A 32 -14.76 -9.00 7.07
C GLY A 32 -15.82 -7.91 6.88
N GLY A 33 -15.65 -7.02 5.90
CA GLY A 33 -16.64 -6.01 5.55
C GLY A 33 -16.35 -4.62 6.10
N GLN A 34 -17.26 -3.68 5.85
CA GLN A 34 -17.09 -2.25 6.17
C GLN A 34 -16.92 -1.98 7.66
N ALA A 35 -17.53 -2.79 8.53
CA ALA A 35 -17.50 -2.61 9.98
C ALA A 35 -16.11 -2.87 10.60
N GLU A 36 -15.24 -3.60 9.90
CA GLU A 36 -13.91 -3.96 10.39
C GLU A 36 -12.82 -2.98 9.95
N LEU A 37 -13.14 -2.00 9.09
CA LEU A 37 -12.14 -1.07 8.54
C LEU A 37 -11.53 -0.12 9.60
N ASP A 38 -12.24 0.16 10.69
CA ASP A 38 -11.72 0.95 11.83
C ASP A 38 -10.79 0.12 12.74
N ARG A 39 -10.69 -1.20 12.50
CA ARG A 39 -9.88 -2.14 13.30
C ARG A 39 -8.68 -2.67 12.52
N LEU A 40 -8.32 -2.02 11.41
CA LEU A 40 -7.19 -2.43 10.61
C LEU A 40 -5.87 -2.13 11.32
N THR A 41 -4.99 -3.11 11.30
CA THR A 41 -3.56 -2.94 11.57
C THR A 41 -2.82 -3.05 10.26
N ILE A 42 -1.97 -2.07 9.96
CA ILE A 42 -1.15 -2.03 8.76
C ILE A 42 0.31 -1.94 9.20
N GLU A 43 1.13 -2.86 8.73
CA GLU A 43 2.56 -2.88 9.02
C GLU A 43 3.35 -2.86 7.71
N GLU A 44 4.27 -1.92 7.57
CA GLU A 44 5.24 -1.94 6.47
C GLU A 44 6.41 -2.87 6.82
N VAL A 45 6.63 -3.89 5.98
CA VAL A 45 7.67 -4.92 6.19
C VAL A 45 8.73 -4.92 5.08
N GLY A 46 8.73 -3.90 4.23
CA GLY A 46 9.75 -3.72 3.20
C GLY A 46 11.09 -3.29 3.80
N ASP A 47 12.21 -3.71 3.20
CA ASP A 47 13.55 -3.23 3.55
C ASP A 47 13.84 -1.82 2.97
N GLY A 48 12.82 -1.17 2.40
CA GLY A 48 12.89 0.16 1.82
C GLY A 48 13.61 0.24 0.46
N ASN A 49 14.11 -0.87 -0.09
CA ASN A 49 14.99 -0.83 -1.25
C ASN A 49 14.29 -0.99 -2.60
N LEU A 50 13.22 -1.80 -2.70
CA LEU A 50 12.67 -2.17 -4.03
C LEU A 50 11.15 -2.01 -4.15
N ASN A 51 10.39 -2.35 -3.11
CA ASN A 51 8.92 -2.29 -3.12
C ASN A 51 8.42 -1.86 -1.74
N PHE A 52 7.26 -1.23 -1.71
CA PHE A 52 6.50 -1.08 -0.47
C PHE A 52 5.67 -2.36 -0.27
N ILE A 53 5.85 -3.01 0.88
CA ILE A 53 5.12 -4.22 1.25
C ILE A 53 4.41 -3.95 2.56
N TYR A 54 3.09 -4.09 2.54
CA TYR A 54 2.23 -3.89 3.71
C TYR A 54 1.53 -5.18 4.08
N ILE A 55 1.60 -5.55 5.36
CA ILE A 55 0.74 -6.56 5.95
C ILE A 55 -0.50 -5.85 6.48
N VAL A 56 -1.66 -6.19 5.93
CA VAL A 56 -2.96 -5.62 6.33
C VAL A 56 -3.73 -6.68 7.08
N THR A 57 -4.10 -6.40 8.34
CA THR A 57 -4.79 -7.34 9.22
C THR A 57 -6.04 -6.72 9.80
N SER A 58 -7.10 -7.52 9.88
CA SER A 58 -8.35 -7.27 10.60
C SER A 58 -8.66 -8.47 11.50
N PRO A 59 -9.60 -8.37 12.45
CA PRO A 59 -10.05 -9.53 13.23
C PRO A 59 -10.62 -10.68 12.38
N GLN A 60 -11.10 -10.41 11.15
CA GLN A 60 -11.76 -11.39 10.29
C GLN A 60 -10.85 -11.95 9.18
N GLY A 61 -9.67 -11.37 8.96
CA GLY A 61 -8.78 -11.79 7.89
C GLY A 61 -7.61 -10.85 7.66
N SER A 62 -6.68 -11.28 6.80
CA SER A 62 -5.49 -10.51 6.45
C SER A 62 -5.09 -10.73 4.99
N PHE A 63 -4.32 -9.79 4.45
CA PHE A 63 -3.66 -9.92 3.16
C PHE A 63 -2.36 -9.11 3.12
N VAL A 64 -1.54 -9.36 2.09
CA VAL A 64 -0.33 -8.58 1.81
C VAL A 64 -0.57 -7.70 0.59
N ALA A 65 -0.33 -6.39 0.72
CA ALA A 65 -0.27 -5.46 -0.39
C ALA A 65 1.20 -5.24 -0.79
N LYS A 66 1.47 -5.23 -2.10
CA LYS A 66 2.79 -4.93 -2.65
C LYS A 66 2.66 -3.88 -3.72
N GLN A 67 3.34 -2.75 -3.55
CA GLN A 67 3.44 -1.69 -4.56
C GLN A 67 4.85 -1.68 -5.15
N ALA A 68 4.94 -1.88 -6.47
CA ALA A 68 6.20 -1.75 -7.19
C ALA A 68 6.54 -0.27 -7.41
N LEU A 69 7.82 0.07 -7.30
CA LEU A 69 8.33 1.37 -7.72
C LEU A 69 8.32 1.46 -9.27
N PRO A 70 8.09 2.64 -9.85
CA PRO A 70 8.07 2.83 -11.31
C PRO A 70 9.49 2.80 -11.93
N TYR A 71 10.52 2.60 -11.11
CA TYR A 71 11.92 2.45 -11.51
C TYR A 71 12.57 1.31 -10.73
N ILE A 72 13.55 0.66 -11.36
CA ILE A 72 14.42 -0.31 -10.69
C ILE A 72 15.38 0.50 -9.80
N ARG A 73 15.36 0.29 -8.48
CA ARG A 73 16.49 0.72 -7.64
C ARG A 73 17.65 -0.23 -7.92
N CYS A 74 18.62 0.19 -8.73
CA CYS A 74 19.93 -0.45 -8.72
C CYS A 74 20.57 -0.15 -7.35
N VAL A 75 20.54 -1.11 -6.43
CA VAL A 75 21.35 -1.04 -5.22
C VAL A 75 22.79 -1.29 -5.64
N GLY A 76 23.66 -0.29 -5.51
CA GLY A 76 25.08 -0.42 -5.84
C GLY A 76 25.87 0.88 -5.77
N ASP A 77 26.06 1.43 -4.57
CA ASP A 77 27.27 2.19 -4.24
C ASP A 77 27.93 1.48 -3.04
N TYR A 78 28.58 0.35 -3.31
CA TYR A 78 29.68 -0.11 -2.46
C TYR A 78 30.96 0.50 -3.03
N GLY A 79 31.24 1.74 -2.64
CA GLY A 79 32.39 2.45 -3.19
C GLY A 79 32.62 3.85 -2.64
N GLN A 80 32.75 4.01 -1.33
CA GLN A 80 33.78 4.83 -0.66
C GLN A 80 34.04 4.28 0.74
#